data_AF-A0A267E9U2-F1
#
_entry.id   AF-A0A267E9U2-F1
#
_cell.length_a   1.000
_cell.length_b   1.000
_cell.length_c   1.000
_cell.angle_alpha   90.00
_cell.angle_beta   90.00
_cell.angle_gamma   90.00
#
_symmetry.space_group_name_H-M   'P 1'
#
loop_
_entity.id
_entity.type
_entity.pdbx_description
1 polymer ?
#
loop_
_entity_poly.entity_id
_entity_poly.type
_entity_poly.pdbx_seq_one_letter_code
_entity_poly.pdbx_strand_id
1 'polypeptide(L)'
;FLPPSQCGQGQSALIEKARRQRDERQGERRRELSALRIQAWYRGQLARIRLRCQLRDEFRASLSAAAPAGGGSISAEELLSAAAKLLYRFDPIRDLADFELLARRLVSSSEATASRAAYPALLLKKARAAACAAQLSKLIAAISACLAALQPDTNAGHLRTASVCLSALLALSTPERWGFLSALSNREAYLSGLRPLLARAFSGPSGASALLASIGRFLWLGLARQKSLLSPLLLGALLTASLRAADLGGWTAGLIDDFLRHLLSVPGLVAHAAAAGEAALPGLLEADAAGRLVDRLAESDARPLCSEQSPLDAGRLLCTLANLVQLAQLDLRVLADRLPAFCLAASALLRRLRQLVSNGRAASSTSWHPVLGWFSHPCDPGLQESMPTVAKQLQLLCGAKMVRLLFADLLGYEVFTLRFHDELASGGSGSGGGSSGSSGISIKRPTFRLLKGSSSSASKTSSTLPLPAAASASSSASASGAPAPVRELAGLRLADTGDCGGGGSGKRQQQQQQQRCWLRQSAQTACQLYLQASRALSQMRNDILGGLWISDLPRRLWRLVQSSGSAADWSSVANAAAKTASQNNHWETRRLARCTC
;
A
#
# COMPACT_ATOMS: atom_id res chain seq x y z
N PHE A 1 -84.88 42.62 -28.13
CA PHE A 1 -83.46 42.27 -28.33
C PHE A 1 -82.74 42.32 -26.98
N LEU A 2 -82.66 41.19 -26.28
CA LEU A 2 -81.84 41.01 -25.07
C LEU A 2 -80.44 40.51 -25.50
N PRO A 3 -79.35 40.95 -24.87
CA PRO A 3 -78.00 40.72 -25.37
C PRO A 3 -77.56 39.25 -25.16
N PRO A 4 -76.87 38.63 -26.14
CA PRO A 4 -76.49 37.22 -26.12
C PRO A 4 -75.25 36.90 -25.26
N SER A 5 -75.01 37.62 -24.17
CA SER A 5 -73.75 37.52 -23.39
C SER A 5 -73.89 36.88 -21.99
N GLN A 6 -75.10 36.56 -21.52
CA GLN A 6 -75.30 35.97 -20.18
C GLN A 6 -75.48 34.44 -20.16
N CYS A 7 -75.85 33.81 -21.29
CA CYS A 7 -76.07 32.35 -21.33
C CYS A 7 -74.74 31.55 -21.33
N GLY A 8 -73.67 32.09 -21.90
CA GLY A 8 -72.35 31.44 -21.93
C GLY A 8 -71.59 31.49 -20.59
N GLN A 9 -71.86 32.48 -19.74
CA GLN A 9 -71.20 32.63 -18.44
C GLN A 9 -71.69 31.61 -17.39
N GLY A 10 -72.95 31.20 -17.46
CA GLY A 10 -73.48 30.14 -16.60
C GLY A 10 -72.93 28.76 -16.94
N GLN A 11 -72.76 28.46 -18.23
CA GLN A 11 -72.20 27.20 -18.70
C GLN A 11 -70.70 27.08 -18.38
N SER A 12 -69.92 28.14 -18.55
CA SER A 12 -68.49 28.15 -18.18
C SER A 12 -68.29 28.00 -16.66
N ALA A 13 -69.11 28.66 -15.84
CA ALA A 13 -69.09 28.51 -14.38
C ALA A 13 -69.42 27.09 -13.91
N LEU A 14 -70.37 26.41 -14.56
CA LEU A 14 -70.70 25.01 -14.29
C LEU A 14 -69.56 24.06 -14.67
N ILE A 15 -68.92 24.29 -15.83
CA ILE A 15 -67.76 23.51 -16.28
C ILE A 15 -66.57 23.70 -15.33
N GLU A 16 -66.30 24.93 -14.88
CA GLU A 16 -65.27 25.20 -13.88
C GLU A 16 -65.57 24.52 -12.54
N LYS A 17 -66.82 24.58 -12.06
CA LYS A 17 -67.23 23.90 -10.82
C LYS A 17 -67.03 22.38 -10.93
N ALA A 18 -67.40 21.79 -12.07
CA ALA A 18 -67.15 20.38 -12.34
C ALA A 18 -65.65 20.04 -12.42
N ARG A 19 -64.83 20.94 -12.97
CA ARG A 19 -63.36 20.78 -13.01
C ARG A 19 -62.75 20.85 -11.61
N ARG A 20 -63.12 21.84 -10.80
CA ARG A 20 -62.69 21.97 -9.40
C ARG A 20 -63.05 20.73 -8.58
N GLN A 21 -64.27 20.21 -8.73
CA GLN A 21 -64.68 18.96 -8.07
C GLN A 21 -63.87 17.74 -8.51
N ARG A 22 -63.47 17.65 -9.78
CA ARG A 22 -62.58 16.58 -10.25
C ARG A 22 -61.18 16.74 -9.66
N ASP A 23 -60.66 17.95 -9.63
CA ASP A 23 -59.33 18.26 -9.10
C ASP A 23 -59.27 18.02 -7.57
N GLU A 24 -60.33 18.35 -6.84
CA GLU A 24 -60.48 18.03 -5.41
C GLU A 24 -60.48 16.52 -5.16
N ARG A 25 -61.29 15.75 -5.91
CA ARG A 25 -61.31 14.28 -5.82
C ARG A 25 -59.96 13.67 -6.18
N GLN A 26 -59.26 14.23 -7.18
CA GLN A 26 -57.90 13.80 -7.51
C GLN A 26 -56.91 14.14 -6.39
N GLY A 27 -57.03 15.32 -5.77
CA GLY A 27 -56.24 15.74 -4.63
C GLY A 27 -56.42 14.84 -3.41
N GLU A 28 -57.67 14.49 -3.08
CA GLU A 28 -58.01 13.55 -2.01
C GLU A 28 -57.43 12.15 -2.27
N ARG A 29 -57.62 11.60 -3.47
CA ARG A 29 -57.01 10.31 -3.85
C ARG A 29 -55.48 10.34 -3.72
N ARG A 30 -54.83 11.43 -4.11
CA ARG A 30 -53.37 11.58 -3.94
C ARG A 30 -52.97 11.62 -2.48
N ARG A 31 -53.74 12.30 -1.61
CA ARG A 31 -53.51 12.34 -0.15
C ARG A 31 -53.70 10.97 0.47
N GLU A 32 -54.76 10.26 0.13
CA GLU A 32 -55.03 8.89 0.60
C GLU A 32 -53.93 7.92 0.19
N LEU A 33 -53.53 7.91 -1.09
CA LEU A 33 -52.45 7.06 -1.59
C LEU A 33 -51.11 7.39 -0.90
N SER A 34 -50.85 8.67 -0.65
CA SER A 34 -49.65 9.11 0.09
C SER A 34 -49.69 8.62 1.54
N ALA A 35 -50.84 8.75 2.22
CA ALA A 35 -51.03 8.26 3.58
C ALA A 35 -50.84 6.75 3.66
N LEU A 36 -51.41 5.97 2.73
CA LEU A 36 -51.22 4.52 2.65
C LEU A 36 -49.75 4.13 2.44
N ARG A 37 -49.03 4.84 1.57
CA ARG A 37 -47.59 4.63 1.35
C ARG A 37 -46.78 4.90 2.62
N ILE A 38 -47.07 6.01 3.31
CA ILE A 38 -46.39 6.36 4.57
C ILE A 38 -46.67 5.32 5.65
N GLN A 39 -47.94 4.90 5.81
CA GLN A 39 -48.34 3.89 6.79
C GLN A 39 -47.71 2.52 6.49
N ALA A 40 -47.72 2.08 5.23
CA ALA A 40 -47.08 0.83 4.81
C ALA A 40 -45.57 0.85 5.06
N TRP A 41 -44.92 1.97 4.72
CA TRP A 41 -43.49 2.17 4.99
C TRP A 41 -43.19 2.12 6.48
N TYR A 42 -43.97 2.83 7.31
CA TYR A 42 -43.80 2.88 8.76
C TYR A 42 -44.00 1.51 9.43
N ARG A 43 -45.09 0.80 9.09
CA ARG A 43 -45.35 -0.58 9.57
C ARG A 43 -44.23 -1.53 9.15
N GLY A 44 -43.78 -1.44 7.90
CA GLY A 44 -42.65 -2.22 7.40
C GLY A 44 -41.36 -1.91 8.16
N GLN A 45 -41.09 -0.65 8.46
CA GLN A 45 -39.90 -0.25 9.21
C GLN A 45 -39.93 -0.74 10.66
N LEU A 46 -41.09 -0.65 11.34
CA LEU A 46 -41.28 -1.19 12.69
C LEU A 46 -41.07 -2.71 12.72
N ALA A 47 -41.66 -3.46 11.78
CA ALA A 47 -41.50 -4.91 11.69
C ALA A 47 -40.02 -5.28 11.52
N ARG A 48 -39.28 -4.55 10.67
CA ARG A 48 -37.85 -4.77 10.47
C ARG A 48 -37.02 -4.43 11.71
N ILE A 49 -37.39 -3.40 12.47
CA ILE A 49 -36.73 -3.06 13.74
C ILE A 49 -36.97 -4.17 14.76
N ARG A 50 -38.22 -4.64 14.93
CA ARG A 50 -38.58 -5.73 15.85
C ARG A 50 -37.82 -7.01 15.52
N LEU A 51 -37.84 -7.43 14.25
CA LEU A 51 -37.08 -8.60 13.79
C LEU A 51 -35.58 -8.45 14.07
N ARG A 52 -35.03 -7.26 13.81
CA ARG A 52 -33.60 -7.00 14.08
C ARG A 52 -33.27 -7.11 15.57
N CYS A 53 -34.12 -6.61 16.46
CA CYS A 53 -33.92 -6.77 17.90
C CYS A 53 -33.99 -8.25 18.31
N GLN A 54 -35.04 -8.97 17.87
CA GLN A 54 -35.19 -10.41 18.12
C GLN A 54 -33.95 -11.21 17.68
N LEU A 55 -33.45 -10.97 16.47
CA LEU A 55 -32.27 -11.66 15.95
C LEU A 55 -30.99 -11.36 16.76
N ARG A 56 -30.85 -10.15 17.31
CA ARG A 56 -29.70 -9.80 18.17
C ARG A 56 -29.80 -10.43 19.55
N ASP A 57 -31.00 -10.49 20.11
CA ASP A 57 -31.23 -11.14 21.39
C ASP A 57 -30.96 -12.65 21.26
N GLU A 58 -31.43 -13.27 20.18
CA GLU A 58 -31.10 -14.65 19.84
C GLU A 58 -29.59 -14.86 19.60
N PHE A 59 -28.92 -13.93 18.94
CA PHE A 59 -27.46 -13.96 18.74
C PHE A 59 -26.72 -13.92 20.08
N ARG A 60 -27.07 -12.98 20.96
CA ARG A 60 -26.46 -12.86 22.29
C ARG A 60 -26.72 -14.09 23.13
N ALA A 61 -27.95 -14.63 23.11
CA ALA A 61 -28.30 -15.87 23.80
C ALA A 61 -27.47 -17.07 23.30
N SER A 62 -27.27 -17.17 21.99
CA SER A 62 -26.47 -18.25 21.37
C SER A 62 -25.00 -18.19 21.81
N LEU A 63 -24.46 -17.00 22.03
CA LEU A 63 -23.06 -16.78 22.43
C LEU A 63 -22.84 -16.76 23.96
N SER A 64 -23.85 -16.36 24.74
CA SER A 64 -23.80 -16.34 26.20
C SER A 64 -24.02 -17.72 26.81
N ALA A 65 -24.87 -18.56 26.20
CA ALA A 65 -25.03 -19.97 26.59
C ALA A 65 -23.73 -20.79 26.48
N ALA A 66 -22.74 -20.27 25.74
CA ALA A 66 -21.43 -20.87 25.53
C ALA A 66 -20.29 -20.16 26.27
N ALA A 67 -20.59 -19.38 27.30
CA ALA A 67 -19.61 -18.74 28.20
C ALA A 67 -19.87 -19.17 29.67
N PRO A 68 -18.86 -19.10 30.56
CA PRO A 68 -18.18 -20.22 31.19
C PRO A 68 -18.81 -20.68 32.52
N ALA A 69 -19.70 -21.67 32.47
CA ALA A 69 -19.98 -22.54 33.63
C ALA A 69 -19.86 -24.04 33.28
N GLY A 70 -19.79 -24.39 32.00
CA GLY A 70 -19.42 -25.70 31.51
C GLY A 70 -18.61 -25.54 30.23
N GLY A 71 -17.54 -26.31 30.05
CA GLY A 71 -16.57 -26.21 28.94
C GLY A 71 -17.11 -26.57 27.55
N GLY A 72 -18.33 -26.17 27.20
CA GLY A 72 -18.90 -26.35 25.87
C GLY A 72 -18.30 -25.36 24.87
N SER A 73 -17.43 -25.83 23.98
CA SER A 73 -17.05 -25.07 22.79
C SER A 73 -18.26 -24.90 21.87
N ILE A 74 -18.54 -23.68 21.42
CA ILE A 74 -19.55 -23.41 20.38
C ILE A 74 -19.20 -24.25 19.15
N SER A 75 -20.18 -24.99 18.61
CA SER A 75 -19.96 -25.73 17.37
C SER A 75 -19.81 -24.77 16.19
N ALA A 76 -19.08 -25.17 15.15
CA ALA A 76 -18.91 -24.35 13.96
C ALA A 76 -20.27 -23.98 13.31
N GLU A 77 -21.26 -24.87 13.39
CA GLU A 77 -22.59 -24.69 12.81
C GLU A 77 -23.46 -23.70 13.60
N GLU A 78 -23.39 -23.72 14.93
CA GLU A 78 -24.01 -22.71 15.77
C GLU A 78 -23.37 -21.33 15.54
N LEU A 79 -22.04 -21.27 15.37
CA LEU A 79 -21.34 -20.03 15.09
C LEU A 79 -21.72 -19.46 13.72
N LEU A 80 -21.88 -20.31 12.70
CA LEU A 80 -22.41 -19.93 11.39
C LEU A 80 -23.81 -19.32 11.51
N SER A 81 -24.70 -20.00 12.24
CA SER A 81 -26.07 -19.53 12.49
C SER A 81 -26.09 -18.20 13.25
N ALA A 82 -25.35 -18.09 14.35
CA ALA A 82 -25.28 -16.88 15.16
C ALA A 82 -24.76 -15.69 14.33
N ALA A 83 -23.66 -15.87 13.60
CA ALA A 83 -23.12 -14.80 12.76
C ALA A 83 -24.09 -14.39 11.63
N ALA A 84 -24.89 -15.31 11.09
CA ALA A 84 -25.91 -14.96 10.10
C ALA A 84 -27.01 -14.04 10.69
N LYS A 85 -27.39 -14.25 11.96
CA LYS A 85 -28.37 -13.40 12.67
C LYS A 85 -27.86 -11.97 12.85
N LEU A 86 -26.62 -11.82 13.30
CA LEU A 86 -25.98 -10.49 13.46
C LEU A 86 -25.86 -9.77 12.11
N LEU A 87 -25.49 -10.49 11.05
CA LEU A 87 -25.21 -9.91 9.73
C LEU A 87 -26.47 -9.61 8.88
N TYR A 88 -27.69 -9.96 9.34
CA TYR A 88 -28.93 -9.73 8.57
C TYR A 88 -29.17 -8.22 8.25
N ARG A 89 -28.84 -7.33 9.19
CA ARG A 89 -28.85 -5.86 9.04
C ARG A 89 -27.81 -5.24 9.96
N PHE A 90 -26.55 -5.40 9.59
CA PHE A 90 -25.43 -4.91 10.37
C PHE A 90 -25.33 -3.38 10.35
N ASP A 91 -25.13 -2.76 11.51
CA ASP A 91 -24.80 -1.35 11.66
C ASP A 91 -23.46 -1.23 12.41
N PRO A 92 -22.43 -0.64 11.79
CA PRO A 92 -21.07 -0.67 12.32
C PRO A 92 -20.91 0.10 13.63
N ILE A 93 -21.81 1.03 13.96
CA ILE A 93 -21.73 1.83 15.19
C ILE A 93 -22.54 1.14 16.29
N ARG A 94 -23.79 0.75 15.98
CA ARG A 94 -24.70 0.18 16.97
C ARG A 94 -24.37 -1.26 17.37
N ASP A 95 -23.88 -2.06 16.41
CA ASP A 95 -23.63 -3.49 16.61
C ASP A 95 -22.13 -3.78 16.90
N LEU A 96 -21.32 -2.75 17.17
CA LEU A 96 -19.86 -2.88 17.31
C LEU A 96 -19.44 -3.82 18.45
N ALA A 97 -20.10 -3.73 19.61
CA ALA A 97 -19.78 -4.57 20.77
C ALA A 97 -20.15 -6.04 20.52
N ASP A 98 -21.34 -6.28 19.93
CA ASP A 98 -21.79 -7.60 19.52
C ASP A 98 -20.85 -8.20 18.45
N PHE A 99 -20.37 -7.36 17.53
CA PHE A 99 -19.41 -7.76 16.51
C PHE A 99 -18.03 -8.08 17.10
N GLU A 100 -17.56 -7.32 18.09
CA GLU A 100 -16.30 -7.60 18.77
C GLU A 100 -16.34 -8.97 19.47
N LEU A 101 -17.47 -9.30 20.13
CA LEU A 101 -17.70 -10.62 20.71
C LEU A 101 -17.63 -11.72 19.64
N LEU A 102 -18.31 -11.53 18.51
CA LEU A 102 -18.28 -12.47 17.41
C LEU A 102 -16.85 -12.66 16.86
N ALA A 103 -16.13 -11.57 16.63
CA ALA A 103 -14.77 -11.57 16.12
C ALA A 103 -13.81 -12.36 17.04
N ARG A 104 -13.89 -12.15 18.36
CA ARG A 104 -13.11 -12.94 19.35
C ARG A 104 -13.40 -14.44 19.26
N ARG A 105 -14.67 -14.82 19.09
CA ARG A 105 -15.06 -16.22 18.94
C ARG A 105 -14.62 -16.82 17.60
N LEU A 106 -14.66 -16.05 16.51
CA LEU A 106 -14.16 -16.49 15.20
C LEU A 106 -12.65 -16.78 15.24
N VAL A 107 -11.86 -15.93 15.91
CA VAL A 107 -10.42 -16.18 16.13
C VAL A 107 -10.22 -17.47 16.91
N SER A 108 -10.88 -17.60 18.06
CA SER A 108 -10.78 -18.80 18.91
C SER A 108 -11.19 -20.08 18.17
N SER A 109 -12.21 -19.99 17.31
CA SER A 109 -12.69 -21.09 16.48
C SER A 109 -11.69 -21.46 15.37
N SER A 110 -10.99 -20.49 14.77
CA SER A 110 -10.00 -20.76 13.72
C SER A 110 -8.76 -21.51 14.21
N GLU A 111 -8.40 -21.32 15.48
CA GLU A 111 -7.28 -21.98 16.15
C GLU A 111 -7.63 -23.38 16.66
N ALA A 112 -8.92 -23.72 16.69
CA ALA A 112 -9.37 -25.04 17.13
C ALA A 112 -8.85 -26.15 16.20
N THR A 113 -8.30 -27.21 16.80
CA THR A 113 -7.82 -28.41 16.09
C THR A 113 -8.97 -29.34 15.68
N ALA A 114 -10.06 -29.33 16.44
CA ALA A 114 -11.23 -30.14 16.14
C ALA A 114 -12.02 -29.55 14.96
N SER A 115 -12.17 -30.31 13.87
CA SER A 115 -12.93 -29.93 12.68
C SER A 115 -14.39 -29.50 12.97
N ARG A 116 -15.02 -30.07 14.02
CA ARG A 116 -16.39 -29.68 14.45
C ARG A 116 -16.48 -28.31 15.11
N ALA A 117 -15.39 -27.86 15.75
CA ALA A 117 -15.31 -26.56 16.42
C ALA A 117 -14.70 -25.47 15.52
N ALA A 118 -13.99 -25.86 14.45
CA ALA A 118 -13.34 -24.94 13.53
C ALA A 118 -14.30 -24.39 12.48
N TYR A 119 -14.64 -23.10 12.57
CA TYR A 119 -15.48 -22.40 11.61
C TYR A 119 -14.98 -22.53 10.16
N PRO A 120 -13.67 -22.36 9.86
CA PRO A 120 -13.21 -22.49 8.48
C PRO A 120 -13.31 -23.91 7.92
N ALA A 121 -13.43 -24.94 8.76
CA ALA A 121 -13.65 -26.31 8.30
C ALA A 121 -15.01 -26.50 7.60
N LEU A 122 -15.97 -25.60 7.81
CA LEU A 122 -17.25 -25.60 7.10
C LEU A 122 -17.10 -25.31 5.60
N LEU A 123 -16.00 -24.66 5.18
CA LEU A 123 -15.69 -24.44 3.77
C LEU A 123 -15.38 -25.74 3.02
N LEU A 124 -14.94 -26.78 3.73
CA LEU A 124 -14.67 -28.10 3.14
C LEU A 124 -15.94 -28.94 3.00
N LYS A 125 -17.00 -28.63 3.76
CA LYS A 125 -18.27 -29.35 3.66
C LYS A 125 -19.05 -28.86 2.43
N LYS A 126 -19.16 -29.68 1.39
CA LYS A 126 -19.84 -29.36 0.12
C LYS A 126 -21.23 -28.69 0.31
N ALA A 127 -22.03 -29.17 1.27
CA ALA A 127 -23.35 -28.64 1.56
C ALA A 127 -23.36 -27.21 2.15
N ARG A 128 -22.29 -26.80 2.84
CA ARG A 128 -22.20 -25.52 3.56
C ARG A 128 -21.18 -24.54 2.98
N ALA A 129 -20.31 -25.00 2.07
CA ALA A 129 -19.25 -24.19 1.48
C ALA A 129 -19.76 -22.88 0.84
N ALA A 130 -20.87 -22.94 0.10
CA ALA A 130 -21.44 -21.75 -0.55
C ALA A 130 -22.01 -20.74 0.47
N ALA A 131 -22.74 -21.21 1.47
CA ALA A 131 -23.28 -20.37 2.53
C ALA A 131 -22.17 -19.72 3.37
N CYS A 132 -21.14 -20.49 3.72
CA CYS A 132 -19.98 -20.01 4.46
C CYS A 132 -19.18 -18.97 3.66
N ALA A 133 -18.97 -19.20 2.36
CA ALA A 133 -18.30 -18.23 1.50
C ALA A 133 -19.09 -16.90 1.38
N ALA A 134 -20.41 -16.97 1.20
CA ALA A 134 -21.26 -15.78 1.18
C ALA A 134 -21.25 -15.03 2.52
N GLN A 135 -21.19 -15.76 3.63
CA GLN A 135 -21.08 -15.19 4.96
C GLN A 135 -19.71 -14.55 5.21
N LEU A 136 -18.62 -15.13 4.71
CA LEU A 136 -17.29 -14.51 4.74
C LEU A 136 -17.28 -13.18 4.01
N SER A 137 -17.91 -13.06 2.84
CA SER A 137 -18.06 -11.76 2.16
C SER A 137 -18.81 -10.74 3.01
N LYS A 138 -19.88 -11.15 3.69
CA LYS A 138 -20.61 -10.26 4.63
C LYS A 138 -19.77 -9.88 5.85
N LEU A 139 -18.95 -10.79 6.38
CA LEU A 139 -18.02 -10.51 7.47
C LEU A 139 -16.95 -9.52 7.03
N ILE A 140 -16.35 -9.68 5.85
CA ILE A 140 -15.36 -8.73 5.32
C ILE A 140 -16.00 -7.34 5.15
N ALA A 141 -17.22 -7.27 4.62
CA ALA A 141 -17.97 -6.03 4.50
C ALA A 141 -18.32 -5.39 5.87
N ALA A 142 -18.62 -6.21 6.88
CA ALA A 142 -18.85 -5.74 8.24
C ALA A 142 -17.55 -5.22 8.89
N ILE A 143 -16.42 -5.91 8.69
CA ILE A 143 -15.10 -5.48 9.17
C ILE A 143 -14.69 -4.16 8.51
N SER A 144 -14.85 -4.03 7.19
CA SER A 144 -14.54 -2.78 6.50
C SER A 144 -15.42 -1.63 6.99
N ALA A 145 -16.74 -1.86 7.13
CA ALA A 145 -17.65 -0.88 7.70
C ALA A 145 -17.31 -0.48 9.16
N CYS A 146 -16.90 -1.45 10.00
CA CYS A 146 -16.41 -1.17 11.35
C CYS A 146 -15.16 -0.29 11.30
N LEU A 147 -14.13 -0.71 10.57
CA LEU A 147 -12.86 0.05 10.46
C LEU A 147 -13.10 1.47 9.94
N ALA A 148 -14.03 1.66 8.99
CA ALA A 148 -14.40 2.98 8.49
C ALA A 148 -15.12 3.86 9.52
N ALA A 149 -15.82 3.27 10.49
CA ALA A 149 -16.52 3.99 11.56
C ALA A 149 -15.64 4.28 12.78
N LEU A 150 -14.50 3.59 12.93
CA LEU A 150 -13.60 3.78 14.07
C LEU A 150 -12.79 5.08 13.94
N GLN A 151 -12.70 5.82 15.05
CA GLN A 151 -11.93 7.05 15.19
C GLN A 151 -10.81 6.84 16.23
N PRO A 152 -9.57 6.54 15.80
CA PRO A 152 -8.45 6.26 16.72
C PRO A 152 -7.95 7.50 17.47
N ASP A 153 -8.31 8.70 17.01
CA ASP A 153 -8.02 10.01 17.57
C ASP A 153 -8.86 10.34 18.80
N THR A 154 -10.13 9.94 18.82
CA THR A 154 -11.08 10.32 19.88
C THR A 154 -11.11 9.32 21.03
N ASN A 155 -10.97 8.02 20.75
CA ASN A 155 -11.19 6.97 21.76
C ASN A 155 -10.20 5.82 21.63
N ALA A 156 -9.35 5.64 22.64
CA ALA A 156 -8.36 4.57 22.70
C ALA A 156 -8.98 3.15 22.61
N GLY A 157 -10.23 2.97 23.05
CA GLY A 157 -10.96 1.71 22.90
C GLY A 157 -11.10 1.27 21.43
N HIS A 158 -11.16 2.22 20.50
CA HIS A 158 -11.29 1.92 19.06
C HIS A 158 -10.04 1.25 18.49
N LEU A 159 -8.85 1.51 19.06
CA LEU A 159 -7.62 0.81 18.68
C LEU A 159 -7.68 -0.67 19.06
N ARG A 160 -8.26 -0.98 20.23
CA ARG A 160 -8.47 -2.36 20.69
C ARG A 160 -9.48 -3.08 19.82
N THR A 161 -10.62 -2.44 19.52
CA THR A 161 -11.63 -3.03 18.64
C THR A 161 -11.11 -3.23 17.22
N ALA A 162 -10.33 -2.28 16.68
CA ALA A 162 -9.66 -2.45 15.38
C ALA A 162 -8.72 -3.67 15.37
N SER A 163 -7.91 -3.84 16.43
CA SER A 163 -7.02 -5.01 16.58
C SER A 163 -7.81 -6.32 16.58
N VAL A 164 -8.94 -6.40 17.29
CA VAL A 164 -9.81 -7.59 17.30
C VAL A 164 -10.38 -7.86 15.91
N CYS A 165 -10.93 -6.84 15.23
CA CYS A 165 -11.47 -6.98 13.87
C CYS A 165 -10.41 -7.49 12.88
N LEU A 166 -9.21 -6.93 12.93
CA LEU A 166 -8.10 -7.36 12.08
C LEU A 166 -7.63 -8.77 12.41
N SER A 167 -7.57 -9.14 13.69
CA SER A 167 -7.21 -10.51 14.09
C SER A 167 -8.21 -11.52 13.55
N ALA A 168 -9.51 -11.21 13.56
CA ALA A 168 -10.54 -12.06 12.97
C ALA A 168 -10.41 -12.14 11.45
N LEU A 169 -10.15 -11.02 10.77
CA LEU A 169 -9.91 -11.02 9.33
C LEU A 169 -8.71 -11.90 8.96
N LEU A 170 -7.58 -11.74 9.66
CA LEU A 170 -6.36 -12.50 9.41
C LEU A 170 -6.56 -13.98 9.72
N ALA A 171 -7.20 -14.32 10.83
CA ALA A 171 -7.58 -15.69 11.18
C ALA A 171 -8.42 -16.37 10.09
N LEU A 172 -9.38 -15.65 9.50
CA LEU A 172 -10.26 -16.18 8.46
C LEU A 172 -9.64 -16.19 7.05
N SER A 173 -8.58 -15.42 6.81
CA SER A 173 -7.94 -15.28 5.49
C SER A 173 -6.59 -15.99 5.36
N THR A 174 -6.04 -16.53 6.47
CA THR A 174 -4.77 -17.27 6.50
C THR A 174 -5.02 -18.77 6.70
N PRO A 175 -5.34 -19.52 5.63
CA PRO A 175 -5.60 -20.95 5.75
C PRO A 175 -4.37 -21.72 6.23
N GLU A 176 -3.16 -21.18 6.04
CA GLU A 176 -1.94 -21.78 6.59
C GLU A 176 -1.96 -21.93 8.12
N ARG A 177 -2.69 -21.06 8.83
CA ARG A 177 -2.73 -20.99 10.30
C ARG A 177 -3.90 -21.74 10.94
N TRP A 178 -4.79 -22.35 10.16
CA TRP A 178 -5.96 -23.03 10.71
C TRP A 178 -5.56 -24.31 11.45
N GLY A 179 -5.94 -24.38 12.73
CA GLY A 179 -5.53 -25.47 13.63
C GLY A 179 -5.89 -26.86 13.09
N PHE A 180 -7.11 -27.01 12.55
CA PHE A 180 -7.58 -28.30 12.01
C PHE A 180 -6.82 -28.76 10.74
N LEU A 181 -6.23 -27.85 9.96
CA LEU A 181 -5.46 -28.21 8.76
C LEU A 181 -4.08 -28.77 9.11
N SER A 182 -3.53 -28.42 10.27
CA SER A 182 -2.25 -28.97 10.74
C SER A 182 -2.31 -30.47 11.02
N ALA A 183 -3.50 -31.00 11.30
CA ALA A 183 -3.73 -32.41 11.60
C ALA A 183 -4.00 -33.27 10.34
N LEU A 184 -4.11 -32.67 9.15
CA LEU A 184 -4.42 -33.39 7.91
C LEU A 184 -3.14 -33.75 7.13
N SER A 185 -3.07 -34.99 6.65
CA SER A 185 -1.95 -35.50 5.84
C SER A 185 -1.84 -34.81 4.47
N ASN A 186 -2.96 -34.50 3.82
CA ASN A 186 -3.01 -33.87 2.49
C ASN A 186 -3.20 -32.35 2.54
N ARG A 187 -2.44 -31.65 3.38
CA ARG A 187 -2.61 -30.21 3.65
C ARG A 187 -2.59 -29.33 2.40
N GLU A 188 -1.63 -29.53 1.50
CA GLU A 188 -1.45 -28.67 0.32
C GLU A 188 -2.60 -28.77 -0.69
N ALA A 189 -3.17 -29.96 -0.88
CA ALA A 189 -4.31 -30.18 -1.77
C ALA A 189 -5.58 -29.47 -1.26
N TYR A 190 -5.77 -29.41 0.07
CA TYR A 190 -6.88 -28.64 0.64
C TYR A 190 -6.63 -27.13 0.55
N LEU A 191 -5.40 -26.67 0.78
CA LEU A 191 -5.04 -25.26 0.65
C LEU A 191 -5.29 -24.73 -0.76
N SER A 192 -4.95 -25.51 -1.80
CA SER A 192 -5.18 -25.13 -3.19
C SER A 192 -6.68 -25.03 -3.53
N GLY A 193 -7.53 -25.89 -2.96
CA GLY A 193 -8.99 -25.83 -3.13
C GLY A 193 -9.67 -24.70 -2.33
N LEU A 194 -9.10 -24.31 -1.18
CA LEU A 194 -9.64 -23.26 -0.31
C LEU A 194 -9.34 -21.85 -0.83
N ARG A 195 -8.17 -21.63 -1.44
CA ARG A 195 -7.75 -20.32 -1.96
C ARG A 195 -8.76 -19.69 -2.93
N PRO A 196 -9.33 -20.40 -3.93
CA PRO A 196 -10.38 -19.86 -4.80
C PRO A 196 -11.66 -19.48 -4.07
N LEU A 197 -12.05 -20.23 -3.03
CA LEU A 197 -13.25 -19.91 -2.23
C LEU A 197 -13.05 -18.63 -1.43
N LEU A 198 -11.85 -18.43 -0.86
CA LEU A 198 -11.47 -17.19 -0.20
C LEU A 198 -11.38 -16.05 -1.21
N ALA A 199 -10.73 -16.24 -2.37
CA ALA A 199 -10.65 -15.23 -3.42
C ALA A 199 -12.04 -14.73 -3.84
N ARG A 200 -13.01 -15.65 -4.02
CA ARG A 200 -14.41 -15.30 -4.30
C ARG A 200 -15.06 -14.48 -3.18
N ALA A 201 -14.66 -14.70 -1.93
CA ALA A 201 -15.19 -13.91 -0.82
C ALA A 201 -14.68 -12.45 -0.87
N PHE A 202 -13.46 -12.23 -1.36
CA PHE A 202 -12.80 -10.93 -1.48
C PHE A 202 -13.07 -10.20 -2.81
N SER A 203 -13.54 -10.89 -3.85
CA SER A 203 -13.75 -10.33 -5.20
C SER A 203 -14.98 -9.43 -5.36
N GLY A 204 -15.84 -9.30 -4.35
CA GLY A 204 -17.03 -8.45 -4.40
C GLY A 204 -16.71 -6.95 -4.28
N PRO A 205 -17.63 -6.04 -4.68
CA PRO A 205 -17.45 -4.58 -4.59
C PRO A 205 -17.24 -4.09 -3.15
N SER A 206 -17.78 -4.81 -2.17
CA SER A 206 -17.57 -4.55 -0.73
C SER A 206 -16.46 -5.40 -0.10
N GLY A 207 -15.69 -6.12 -0.92
CA GLY A 207 -14.63 -7.03 -0.50
C GLY A 207 -13.30 -6.31 -0.34
N ALA A 208 -12.34 -6.62 -1.21
CA ALA A 208 -10.97 -6.10 -1.10
C ALA A 208 -10.89 -4.56 -1.24
N SER A 209 -11.50 -3.96 -2.26
CA SER A 209 -11.44 -2.50 -2.50
C SER A 209 -11.98 -1.69 -1.31
N ALA A 210 -13.19 -2.01 -0.83
CA ALA A 210 -13.79 -1.34 0.32
C ALA A 210 -12.97 -1.52 1.61
N LEU A 211 -12.36 -2.69 1.80
CA LEU A 211 -11.46 -2.96 2.90
C LEU A 211 -10.19 -2.08 2.82
N LEU A 212 -9.54 -2.00 1.64
CA LEU A 212 -8.37 -1.13 1.42
C LEU A 212 -8.71 0.34 1.70
N ALA A 213 -9.87 0.82 1.22
CA ALA A 213 -10.33 2.18 1.50
C ALA A 213 -10.55 2.44 3.00
N SER A 214 -11.14 1.46 3.71
CA SER A 214 -11.41 1.56 5.15
C SER A 214 -10.12 1.53 5.98
N ILE A 215 -9.19 0.63 5.63
CA ILE A 215 -7.85 0.56 6.23
C ILE A 215 -7.09 1.87 5.96
N GLY A 216 -7.13 2.37 4.72
CA GLY A 216 -6.49 3.63 4.33
C GLY A 216 -6.99 4.83 5.13
N ARG A 217 -8.32 4.93 5.32
CA ARG A 217 -8.91 5.97 6.20
C ARG A 217 -8.43 5.83 7.64
N PHE A 218 -8.42 4.61 8.18
CA PHE A 218 -7.97 4.36 9.55
C PHE A 218 -6.49 4.70 9.74
N LEU A 219 -5.64 4.30 8.77
CA LEU A 219 -4.22 4.63 8.75
C LEU A 219 -3.98 6.13 8.64
N TRP A 220 -4.75 6.85 7.81
CA TRP A 220 -4.68 8.29 7.72
C TRP A 220 -4.92 8.97 9.07
N LEU A 221 -5.98 8.60 9.79
CA LEU A 221 -6.28 9.13 11.12
C LEU A 221 -5.18 8.78 12.15
N GLY A 222 -4.52 7.64 12.01
CA GLY A 222 -3.47 7.18 12.93
C GLY A 222 -2.06 7.73 12.64
N LEU A 223 -1.77 8.09 11.39
CA LEU A 223 -0.41 8.44 10.91
C LEU A 223 -0.26 9.88 10.40
N ALA A 224 -1.34 10.59 10.03
CA ALA A 224 -1.29 11.99 9.60
C ALA A 224 -1.08 12.93 10.79
N ARG A 225 0.02 12.75 11.52
CA ARG A 225 0.47 13.48 12.72
C ARG A 225 1.98 13.36 12.86
N GLN A 226 2.57 14.14 13.77
CA GLN A 226 4.01 14.05 14.03
C GLN A 226 4.42 12.74 14.76
N LYS A 227 3.58 12.24 15.66
CA LYS A 227 3.76 10.96 16.37
C LYS A 227 2.63 10.01 16.02
N SER A 228 2.96 8.79 15.60
CA SER A 228 1.96 7.77 15.25
C SER A 228 1.15 7.34 16.47
N LEU A 229 -0.17 7.28 16.33
CA LEU A 229 -1.09 6.71 17.34
C LEU A 229 -1.09 5.18 17.33
N LEU A 230 -0.65 4.59 16.22
CA LEU A 230 -0.70 3.15 16.00
C LEU A 230 0.51 2.47 16.63
N SER A 231 0.26 1.37 17.35
CA SER A 231 1.33 0.48 17.81
C SER A 231 1.95 -0.28 16.63
N PRO A 232 3.24 -0.69 16.72
CA PRO A 232 3.90 -1.48 15.67
C PRO A 232 3.12 -2.74 15.28
N LEU A 233 2.51 -3.42 16.25
CA LEU A 233 1.68 -4.61 16.03
C LEU A 233 0.40 -4.30 15.24
N LEU A 234 -0.28 -3.21 15.58
CA LEU A 234 -1.50 -2.81 14.87
C LEU A 234 -1.19 -2.36 13.44
N LEU A 235 -0.10 -1.62 13.25
CA LEU A 235 0.39 -1.22 11.93
C LEU A 235 0.73 -2.45 11.07
N GLY A 236 1.46 -3.41 11.63
CA GLY A 236 1.77 -4.68 10.97
C GLY A 236 0.52 -5.48 10.60
N ALA A 237 -0.48 -5.53 11.49
CA ALA A 237 -1.76 -6.20 11.21
C ALA A 237 -2.55 -5.50 10.09
N LEU A 238 -2.60 -4.16 10.06
CA LEU A 238 -3.24 -3.38 9.00
C LEU A 238 -2.57 -3.63 7.64
N LEU A 239 -1.23 -3.59 7.60
CA LEU A 239 -0.47 -3.85 6.38
C LEU A 239 -0.63 -5.29 5.90
N THR A 240 -0.51 -6.27 6.80
CA THR A 240 -0.72 -7.68 6.47
C THR A 240 -2.13 -7.93 5.94
N ALA A 241 -3.15 -7.32 6.55
CA ALA A 241 -4.54 -7.42 6.09
C ALA A 241 -4.71 -6.79 4.70
N SER A 242 -4.08 -5.64 4.43
CA SER A 242 -4.14 -4.99 3.13
C SER A 242 -3.49 -5.80 2.01
N LEU A 243 -2.30 -6.36 2.27
CA LEU A 243 -1.58 -7.21 1.32
C LEU A 243 -2.34 -8.50 1.07
N ARG A 244 -2.88 -9.13 2.13
CA ARG A 244 -3.71 -10.33 2.00
C ARG A 244 -4.97 -10.06 1.18
N ALA A 245 -5.60 -8.90 1.32
CA ALA A 245 -6.74 -8.50 0.51
C ALA A 245 -6.36 -8.33 -0.97
N ALA A 246 -5.17 -7.78 -1.26
CA ALA A 246 -4.65 -7.65 -2.62
C ALA A 246 -4.30 -9.02 -3.23
N ASP A 247 -3.67 -9.92 -2.46
CA ASP A 247 -3.32 -11.28 -2.88
C ASP A 247 -4.56 -12.11 -3.21
N LEU A 248 -5.54 -12.13 -2.30
CA LEU A 248 -6.81 -12.86 -2.51
C LEU A 248 -7.69 -12.21 -3.58
N GLY A 249 -7.55 -10.89 -3.79
CA GLY A 249 -8.18 -10.15 -4.88
C GLY A 249 -7.46 -10.30 -6.22
N GLY A 250 -6.29 -10.94 -6.25
CA GLY A 250 -5.55 -11.25 -7.47
C GLY A 250 -4.77 -10.08 -8.09
N TRP A 251 -4.45 -9.03 -7.32
CA TRP A 251 -3.68 -7.87 -7.82
C TRP A 251 -4.19 -7.30 -9.15
N THR A 252 -5.51 -7.17 -9.32
CA THR A 252 -6.10 -6.55 -10.51
C THR A 252 -5.70 -5.08 -10.61
N ALA A 253 -5.68 -4.52 -11.82
CA ALA A 253 -5.31 -3.12 -12.05
C ALA A 253 -6.11 -2.14 -11.16
N GLY A 254 -7.42 -2.36 -10.99
CA GLY A 254 -8.25 -1.56 -10.11
C GLY A 254 -7.87 -1.66 -8.63
N LEU A 255 -7.49 -2.85 -8.15
CA LEU A 255 -7.02 -3.03 -6.78
C LEU A 255 -5.65 -2.40 -6.54
N ILE A 256 -4.75 -2.42 -7.54
CA ILE A 256 -3.48 -1.71 -7.46
C ILE A 256 -3.73 -0.19 -7.39
N ASP A 257 -4.64 0.32 -8.22
CA ASP A 257 -5.02 1.73 -8.22
C ASP A 257 -5.65 2.14 -6.87
N ASP A 258 -6.48 1.28 -6.27
CA ASP A 258 -7.04 1.48 -4.93
C ASP A 258 -5.97 1.41 -3.83
N PHE A 259 -4.99 0.51 -3.94
CA PHE A 259 -3.86 0.42 -3.02
C PHE A 259 -3.02 1.71 -3.07
N LEU A 260 -2.71 2.20 -4.27
CA LEU A 260 -2.02 3.46 -4.47
C LEU A 260 -2.80 4.65 -3.89
N ARG A 261 -4.12 4.69 -4.16
CA ARG A 261 -5.00 5.79 -3.74
C ARG A 261 -5.24 5.83 -2.23
N HIS A 262 -5.43 4.68 -1.59
CA HIS A 262 -5.88 4.61 -0.19
C HIS A 262 -4.77 4.27 0.80
N LEU A 263 -3.72 3.55 0.39
CA LEU A 263 -2.64 3.13 1.29
C LEU A 263 -1.35 3.89 1.02
N LEU A 264 -0.84 3.85 -0.21
CA LEU A 264 0.44 4.49 -0.51
C LEU A 264 0.36 6.03 -0.39
N SER A 265 -0.84 6.60 -0.45
CA SER A 265 -1.08 8.03 -0.19
C SER A 265 -1.04 8.43 1.30
N VAL A 266 -1.00 7.48 2.25
CA VAL A 266 -0.95 7.78 3.69
C VAL A 266 0.44 8.28 4.07
N PRO A 267 0.56 9.40 4.80
CA PRO A 267 1.86 9.98 5.15
C PRO A 267 2.71 9.02 5.98
N GLY A 268 3.99 8.88 5.61
CA GLY A 268 4.96 8.15 6.40
C GLY A 268 4.71 6.64 6.54
N LEU A 269 3.76 6.04 5.80
CA LEU A 269 3.37 4.64 5.98
C LEU A 269 4.57 3.69 5.95
N VAL A 270 5.40 3.80 4.91
CA VAL A 270 6.59 2.94 4.75
C VAL A 270 7.67 3.28 5.79
N ALA A 271 7.77 4.55 6.22
CA ALA A 271 8.71 4.95 7.25
C ALA A 271 8.37 4.35 8.62
N HIS A 272 7.10 4.43 8.99
CA HIS A 272 6.59 3.84 10.22
C HIS A 272 6.65 2.31 10.17
N ALA A 273 6.39 1.69 9.00
CA ALA A 273 6.56 0.25 8.82
C ALA A 273 8.02 -0.19 8.97
N ALA A 274 8.97 0.55 8.39
CA ALA A 274 10.39 0.28 8.53
C ALA A 274 10.87 0.46 9.99
N ALA A 275 10.38 1.49 10.69
CA ALA A 275 10.67 1.70 12.11
C ALA A 275 10.04 0.63 13.01
N ALA A 276 8.93 0.02 12.59
CA ALA A 276 8.28 -1.09 13.29
C ALA A 276 9.00 -2.44 13.13
N GLY A 277 9.98 -2.54 12.23
CA GLY A 277 10.81 -3.73 12.04
C GLY A 277 10.06 -4.95 11.49
N GLU A 278 10.33 -6.13 12.06
CA GLU A 278 9.87 -7.44 11.58
C GLU A 278 8.34 -7.61 11.54
N ALA A 279 7.58 -6.80 12.27
CA ALA A 279 6.12 -6.96 12.36
C ALA A 279 5.37 -6.51 11.08
N ALA A 280 5.95 -5.61 10.28
CA ALA A 280 5.26 -4.92 9.20
C ALA A 280 6.00 -4.97 7.86
N LEU A 281 7.33 -5.03 7.89
CA LEU A 281 8.17 -4.90 6.71
C LEU A 281 8.25 -6.15 5.81
N PRO A 282 8.37 -7.38 6.33
CA PRO A 282 8.59 -8.56 5.49
C PRO A 282 7.50 -8.79 4.46
N GLY A 283 6.23 -8.65 4.86
CA GLY A 283 5.10 -8.86 3.94
C GLY A 283 5.08 -7.90 2.76
N LEU A 284 5.52 -6.65 2.96
CA LEU A 284 5.56 -5.64 1.89
C LEU A 284 6.66 -5.93 0.86
N LEU A 285 7.76 -6.56 1.30
CA LEU A 285 8.90 -6.93 0.46
C LEU A 285 8.67 -8.28 -0.24
N GLU A 286 8.15 -9.29 0.46
CA GLU A 286 7.92 -10.64 -0.06
C GLU A 286 6.85 -10.69 -1.16
N ALA A 287 5.83 -9.83 -1.10
CA ALA A 287 4.72 -9.82 -2.06
C ALA A 287 5.08 -9.22 -3.44
N ASP A 288 6.32 -8.75 -3.63
CA ASP A 288 6.73 -7.94 -4.78
C ASP A 288 5.77 -6.75 -5.02
N ALA A 289 5.20 -6.22 -3.93
CA ALA A 289 4.25 -5.12 -3.99
C ALA A 289 4.92 -3.89 -4.62
N ALA A 290 6.19 -3.62 -4.27
CA ALA A 290 6.98 -2.54 -4.81
C ALA A 290 7.04 -2.57 -6.34
N GLY A 291 7.39 -3.73 -6.90
CA GLY A 291 7.49 -3.90 -8.33
C GLY A 291 6.15 -3.70 -9.04
N ARG A 292 5.09 -4.34 -8.54
CA ARG A 292 3.72 -4.22 -9.11
C ARG A 292 3.22 -2.77 -9.10
N LEU A 293 3.50 -2.03 -8.04
CA LEU A 293 3.12 -0.62 -7.90
C LEU A 293 3.91 0.28 -8.86
N VAL A 294 5.21 0.03 -9.03
CA VAL A 294 6.08 0.75 -9.96
C VAL A 294 5.65 0.51 -11.40
N ASP A 295 5.43 -0.75 -11.79
CA ASP A 295 5.01 -1.10 -13.15
C ASP A 295 3.67 -0.47 -13.48
N ARG A 296 2.70 -0.57 -12.54
CA ARG A 296 1.41 0.07 -12.71
C ARG A 296 1.56 1.57 -12.89
N LEU A 297 2.35 2.27 -12.09
CA LEU A 297 2.57 3.72 -12.25
C LEU A 297 3.34 4.10 -13.54
N ALA A 298 4.13 3.18 -14.09
CA ALA A 298 4.90 3.40 -15.32
C ALA A 298 4.06 3.19 -16.59
N GLU A 299 2.96 2.45 -16.51
CA GLU A 299 2.04 2.26 -17.63
C GLU A 299 1.44 3.60 -18.10
N SER A 300 1.43 3.80 -19.43
CA SER A 300 0.87 5.01 -20.07
C SER A 300 -0.60 5.28 -19.73
N ASP A 301 -1.33 4.25 -19.30
CA ASP A 301 -2.75 4.26 -18.94
C ASP A 301 -3.02 4.42 -17.44
N ALA A 302 -1.98 4.47 -16.59
CA ALA A 302 -2.10 4.74 -15.14
C ALA A 302 -2.42 6.21 -14.81
N ARG A 303 -3.04 6.88 -15.78
CA ARG A 303 -3.53 8.24 -15.77
C ARG A 303 -4.48 8.56 -14.61
N PRO A 304 -5.33 7.69 -14.00
CA PRO A 304 -6.25 8.18 -12.98
C PRO A 304 -5.58 8.85 -11.77
N LEU A 305 -4.33 8.52 -11.43
CA LEU A 305 -3.60 9.19 -10.34
C LEU A 305 -2.83 10.43 -10.80
N CYS A 306 -2.32 10.43 -12.03
CA CYS A 306 -1.47 11.48 -12.60
C CYS A 306 -2.19 12.42 -13.59
N SER A 307 -3.49 12.22 -13.84
CA SER A 307 -4.34 13.00 -14.75
C SER A 307 -4.95 14.21 -14.05
N GLU A 308 -5.44 15.17 -14.84
CA GLU A 308 -6.16 16.35 -14.37
C GLU A 308 -7.40 16.02 -13.52
N GLN A 309 -8.03 14.88 -13.80
CA GLN A 309 -9.20 14.37 -13.07
C GLN A 309 -8.82 13.54 -11.83
N SER A 310 -7.55 13.57 -11.39
CA SER A 310 -7.09 12.78 -10.26
C SER A 310 -7.87 13.12 -8.98
N PRO A 311 -8.39 12.12 -8.24
CA PRO A 311 -9.07 12.35 -6.96
C PRO A 311 -8.11 12.71 -5.81
N LEU A 312 -6.80 12.80 -6.09
CA LEU A 312 -5.77 13.05 -5.08
C LEU A 312 -5.28 14.49 -5.13
N ASP A 313 -5.29 15.13 -3.96
CA ASP A 313 -4.66 16.43 -3.75
C ASP A 313 -3.13 16.34 -3.79
N ALA A 314 -2.45 17.47 -3.99
CA ALA A 314 -0.99 17.53 -4.06
C ALA A 314 -0.30 16.89 -2.83
N GLY A 315 -0.86 17.08 -1.64
CA GLY A 315 -0.31 16.49 -0.42
C GLY A 315 -0.35 14.95 -0.40
N ARG A 316 -1.44 14.35 -0.90
CA ARG A 316 -1.58 12.88 -1.01
C ARG A 316 -0.64 12.31 -2.07
N LEU A 317 -0.51 12.98 -3.22
CA LEU A 317 0.44 12.61 -4.26
C LEU A 317 1.89 12.66 -3.77
N LEU A 318 2.21 13.67 -2.95
CA LEU A 318 3.53 13.78 -2.33
C LEU A 318 3.81 12.59 -1.39
N CYS A 319 2.82 12.17 -0.61
CA CYS A 319 2.93 10.99 0.24
C CYS A 319 3.13 9.71 -0.57
N THR A 320 2.41 9.56 -1.70
CA THR A 320 2.61 8.45 -2.64
C THR A 320 4.04 8.39 -3.14
N LEU A 321 4.60 9.53 -3.58
CA LEU A 321 5.99 9.61 -4.02
C LEU A 321 6.97 9.26 -2.89
N ALA A 322 6.77 9.81 -1.70
CA ALA A 322 7.63 9.59 -0.54
C ALA A 322 7.68 8.12 -0.12
N ASN A 323 6.52 7.48 -0.01
CA ASN A 323 6.42 6.06 0.31
C ASN A 323 7.01 5.18 -0.80
N LEU A 324 6.80 5.53 -2.08
CA LEU A 324 7.40 4.81 -3.21
C LEU A 324 8.94 4.88 -3.16
N VAL A 325 9.51 6.07 -2.93
CA VAL A 325 10.96 6.27 -2.83
C VAL A 325 11.55 5.45 -1.68
N GLN A 326 10.90 5.44 -0.52
CA GLN A 326 11.40 4.65 0.61
C GLN A 326 11.26 3.15 0.37
N LEU A 327 10.16 2.70 -0.24
CA LEU A 327 9.99 1.29 -0.57
C LEU A 327 11.08 0.82 -1.56
N ALA A 328 11.38 1.65 -2.55
CA ALA A 328 12.43 1.42 -3.52
C ALA A 328 13.84 1.36 -2.88
N GLN A 329 14.07 2.13 -1.80
CA GLN A 329 15.31 2.08 -1.00
C GLN A 329 15.43 0.83 -0.13
N LEU A 330 14.31 0.27 0.32
CA LEU A 330 14.30 -0.95 1.13
C LEU A 330 14.52 -2.20 0.28
N ASP A 331 14.10 -2.17 -0.99
CA ASP A 331 14.34 -3.24 -1.97
C ASP A 331 15.08 -2.75 -3.22
N LEU A 332 16.38 -2.48 -3.06
CA LEU A 332 17.23 -2.05 -4.16
C LEU A 332 17.35 -3.09 -5.28
N ARG A 333 17.07 -4.38 -5.00
CA ARG A 333 17.17 -5.45 -6.01
C ARG A 333 16.01 -5.35 -6.99
N VAL A 334 14.78 -5.33 -6.47
CA VAL A 334 13.57 -5.16 -7.30
C VAL A 334 13.62 -3.81 -8.03
N LEU A 335 14.13 -2.77 -7.38
CA LEU A 335 14.33 -1.47 -8.02
C LEU A 335 15.34 -1.52 -9.17
N ALA A 336 16.47 -2.22 -9.02
CA ALA A 336 17.47 -2.32 -10.07
C ALA A 336 16.89 -2.95 -11.35
N ASP A 337 16.07 -3.99 -11.19
CA ASP A 337 15.41 -4.67 -12.31
C ASP A 337 14.35 -3.79 -13.00
N ARG A 338 13.73 -2.85 -12.26
CA ARG A 338 12.63 -1.99 -12.75
C ARG A 338 13.01 -0.50 -12.76
N LEU A 339 14.30 -0.19 -12.86
CA LEU A 339 14.81 1.18 -12.76
C LEU A 339 14.17 2.15 -13.78
N PRO A 340 13.97 1.76 -15.07
CA PRO A 340 13.31 2.64 -16.04
C PRO A 340 11.85 2.93 -15.66
N ALA A 341 11.12 1.91 -15.23
CA ALA A 341 9.73 2.04 -14.80
C ALA A 341 9.62 2.93 -13.55
N PHE A 342 10.52 2.78 -12.58
CA PHE A 342 10.60 3.67 -11.41
C PHE A 342 10.84 5.12 -11.81
N CYS A 343 11.80 5.38 -12.70
CA CYS A 343 12.10 6.73 -13.16
C CYS A 343 10.90 7.38 -13.87
N LEU A 344 10.17 6.60 -14.69
CA LEU A 344 8.95 7.06 -15.36
C LEU A 344 7.84 7.37 -14.35
N ALA A 345 7.57 6.47 -13.41
CA ALA A 345 6.57 6.62 -12.36
C ALA A 345 6.85 7.85 -11.48
N ALA A 346 8.06 7.96 -10.95
CA ALA A 346 8.46 9.09 -10.10
C ALA A 346 8.43 10.42 -10.86
N SER A 347 8.87 10.43 -12.13
CA SER A 347 8.77 11.58 -13.02
C SER A 347 7.31 11.99 -13.27
N ALA A 348 6.41 11.04 -13.50
CA ALA A 348 4.99 11.32 -13.72
C ALA A 348 4.36 12.00 -12.49
N LEU A 349 4.63 11.48 -11.29
CA LEU A 349 4.16 12.08 -10.03
C LEU A 349 4.71 13.48 -9.82
N LEU A 350 6.03 13.69 -10.02
CA LEU A 350 6.68 15.00 -9.88
C LEU A 350 6.13 16.02 -10.90
N ARG A 351 5.87 15.60 -12.13
CA ARG A 351 5.27 16.44 -13.17
C ARG A 351 3.86 16.89 -12.76
N ARG A 352 3.05 15.98 -12.22
CA ARG A 352 1.70 16.27 -11.72
C ARG A 352 1.74 17.21 -10.52
N LEU A 353 2.60 16.95 -9.54
CA LEU A 353 2.82 17.84 -8.39
C LEU A 353 3.14 19.27 -8.84
N ARG A 354 4.02 19.42 -9.84
CA ARG A 354 4.36 20.74 -10.41
C ARG A 354 3.18 21.45 -11.07
N GLN A 355 2.25 20.72 -11.70
CA GLN A 355 1.05 21.32 -12.30
C GLN A 355 0.08 21.83 -11.22
N LEU A 356 0.06 21.18 -10.05
CA LEU A 356 -0.81 21.56 -8.94
C LEU A 356 -0.21 22.73 -8.14
N VAL A 357 1.10 22.89 -8.12
CA VAL A 357 1.77 24.02 -7.46
C VAL A 357 1.65 25.28 -8.32
N SER A 358 1.00 26.31 -7.77
CA SER A 358 0.79 27.58 -8.47
C SER A 358 2.13 28.30 -8.70
N ASN A 359 2.53 28.44 -9.96
CA ASN A 359 3.65 29.29 -10.36
C ASN A 359 3.23 30.77 -10.34
N GLY A 360 2.85 31.32 -9.19
CA GLY A 360 2.43 32.72 -9.12
C GLY A 360 1.81 33.14 -7.79
N ARG A 361 2.42 34.17 -7.17
CA ARG A 361 1.84 34.91 -6.04
C ARG A 361 0.72 35.80 -6.57
N ALA A 362 -0.54 35.38 -6.52
CA ALA A 362 -1.72 36.26 -6.63
C ALA A 362 -3.06 35.48 -6.58
N ALA A 363 -3.32 34.72 -5.52
CA ALA A 363 -4.69 34.29 -5.22
C ALA A 363 -4.94 34.43 -3.71
N SER A 364 -6.13 34.91 -3.34
CA SER A 364 -6.54 35.21 -1.96
C SER A 364 -6.59 33.98 -1.02
N SER A 365 -6.29 32.78 -1.52
CA SER A 365 -6.34 31.51 -0.80
C SER A 365 -5.06 30.67 -0.93
N THR A 366 -3.88 31.29 -0.83
CA THR A 366 -2.62 30.53 -0.82
C THR A 366 -2.23 30.08 0.58
N SER A 367 -1.88 28.80 0.73
CA SER A 367 -1.33 28.22 1.96
C SER A 367 0.14 27.86 1.76
N TRP A 368 0.95 27.95 2.82
CA TRP A 368 2.35 27.56 2.78
C TRP A 368 2.51 26.07 3.09
N HIS A 369 3.33 25.37 2.30
CA HIS A 369 3.64 23.95 2.46
C HIS A 369 5.15 23.73 2.64
N PRO A 370 5.60 22.94 3.64
CA PRO A 370 7.02 22.81 3.99
C PRO A 370 7.91 22.18 2.91
N VAL A 371 7.34 21.38 2.00
CA VAL A 371 8.09 20.73 0.92
C VAL A 371 7.87 21.44 -0.43
N LEU A 372 6.68 21.98 -0.67
CA LEU A 372 6.24 22.46 -1.99
C LEU A 372 6.36 24.00 -2.11
N GLY A 373 6.36 24.72 -0.98
CA GLY A 373 6.28 26.17 -0.94
C GLY A 373 4.83 26.67 -0.96
N TRP A 374 4.58 27.81 -1.58
CA TRP A 374 3.24 28.39 -1.68
C TRP A 374 2.34 27.59 -2.62
N PHE A 375 1.13 27.29 -2.16
CA PHE A 375 0.18 26.41 -2.85
C PHE A 375 -1.25 26.98 -2.77
N SER A 376 -2.07 26.76 -3.80
CA SER A 376 -3.39 27.40 -3.97
C SER A 376 -4.56 26.67 -3.30
N HIS A 377 -4.35 25.49 -2.71
CA HIS A 377 -5.42 24.74 -2.02
C HIS A 377 -5.16 24.64 -0.51
N PRO A 378 -6.21 24.53 0.31
CA PRO A 378 -6.08 24.27 1.74
C PRO A 378 -5.39 22.92 1.97
N CYS A 379 -4.44 22.88 2.90
CA CYS A 379 -3.81 21.64 3.35
C CYS A 379 -4.48 21.15 4.62
N ASP A 380 -4.70 19.83 4.71
CA ASP A 380 -5.17 19.19 5.93
C ASP A 380 -4.19 19.45 7.08
N PRO A 381 -4.65 19.88 8.27
CA PRO A 381 -3.76 20.22 9.38
C PRO A 381 -2.96 19.01 9.88
N GLY A 382 -3.58 17.83 9.97
CA GLY A 382 -2.87 16.60 10.33
C GLY A 382 -1.80 16.21 9.32
N LEU A 383 -2.05 16.45 8.03
CA LEU A 383 -1.05 16.21 6.99
C LEU A 383 0.19 17.09 7.23
N GLN A 384 0.01 18.37 7.56
CA GLN A 384 1.12 19.28 7.86
C GLN A 384 1.99 18.80 9.03
N GLU A 385 1.39 18.26 10.09
CA GLU A 385 2.13 17.71 11.24
C GLU A 385 3.03 16.52 10.85
N SER A 386 2.64 15.73 9.85
CA SER A 386 3.39 14.55 9.38
C SER A 386 4.48 14.87 8.34
N MET A 387 4.54 16.11 7.83
CA MET A 387 5.47 16.51 6.77
C MET A 387 6.96 16.33 7.09
N PRO A 388 7.46 16.47 8.33
CA PRO A 388 8.87 16.18 8.62
C PRO A 388 9.27 14.74 8.28
N THR A 389 8.36 13.77 8.48
CA THR A 389 8.60 12.37 8.11
C THR A 389 8.62 12.21 6.60
N VAL A 390 7.64 12.79 5.91
CA VAL A 390 7.54 12.76 4.44
C VAL A 390 8.75 13.41 3.77
N ALA A 391 9.22 14.55 4.29
CA ALA A 391 10.42 15.22 3.81
C ALA A 391 11.67 14.33 3.94
N LYS A 392 11.85 13.66 5.10
CA LYS A 392 12.95 12.69 5.30
C LYS A 392 12.88 11.52 4.31
N GLN A 393 11.70 11.01 4.02
CA GLN A 393 11.51 9.96 3.01
C GLN A 393 11.93 10.45 1.61
N LEU A 394 11.55 11.68 1.24
CA LEU A 394 11.92 12.26 -0.05
C LEU A 394 13.42 12.57 -0.15
N GLN A 395 14.08 12.92 0.95
CA GLN A 395 15.53 13.09 0.99
C GLN A 395 16.26 11.79 0.61
N LEU A 396 15.65 10.62 0.80
CA LEU A 396 16.23 9.34 0.36
C LEU A 396 16.38 9.24 -1.17
N LEU A 397 15.61 10.01 -1.96
CA LEU A 397 15.83 10.12 -3.40
C LEU A 397 17.22 10.68 -3.71
N CYS A 398 17.74 11.52 -2.82
CA CYS A 398 19.02 12.21 -2.91
C CYS A 398 20.12 11.48 -2.10
N GLY A 399 19.76 10.40 -1.42
CA GLY A 399 20.68 9.60 -0.62
C GLY A 399 21.68 8.83 -1.48
N ALA A 400 22.88 8.59 -0.92
CA ALA A 400 23.98 7.95 -1.63
C ALA A 400 23.59 6.60 -2.26
N LYS A 401 22.75 5.79 -1.60
CA LYS A 401 22.27 4.49 -2.13
C LYS A 401 21.47 4.64 -3.44
N MET A 402 20.53 5.59 -3.48
CA MET A 402 19.70 5.85 -4.67
C MET A 402 20.52 6.49 -5.79
N VAL A 403 21.34 7.50 -5.48
CA VAL A 403 22.21 8.16 -6.46
C VAL A 403 23.16 7.15 -7.11
N ARG A 404 23.78 6.28 -6.30
CA ARG A 404 24.67 5.23 -6.84
C ARG A 404 23.95 4.23 -7.71
N LEU A 405 22.69 3.89 -7.41
CA LEU A 405 21.91 2.98 -8.23
C LEU A 405 21.47 3.65 -9.54
N LEU A 406 20.89 4.85 -9.48
CA LEU A 406 20.41 5.60 -10.66
C LEU A 406 21.53 5.93 -11.64
N PHE A 407 22.76 6.08 -11.14
CA PHE A 407 23.95 6.36 -11.96
C PHE A 407 24.97 5.22 -11.94
N ALA A 408 24.56 3.98 -11.62
CA ALA A 408 25.45 2.83 -11.50
C ALA A 408 26.32 2.65 -12.76
N ASP A 409 25.68 2.75 -13.92
CA ASP A 409 26.31 2.61 -15.24
C ASP A 409 27.39 3.67 -15.49
N LEU A 410 27.18 4.90 -15.03
CA LEU A 410 28.09 6.02 -15.20
C LEU A 410 29.23 6.00 -14.17
N LEU A 411 28.93 5.54 -12.97
CA LEU A 411 29.88 5.41 -11.88
C LEU A 411 30.75 4.15 -12.05
N GLY A 412 30.34 3.20 -12.89
CA GLY A 412 31.04 1.93 -13.10
C GLY A 412 30.89 1.00 -11.90
N TYR A 413 29.82 1.18 -11.10
CA TYR A 413 29.48 0.25 -10.04
C TYR A 413 28.72 -0.93 -10.67
N GLU A 414 29.20 -2.15 -10.48
CA GLU A 414 28.33 -3.31 -10.70
C GLU A 414 27.20 -3.24 -9.68
N VAL A 415 25.94 -3.36 -10.12
CA VAL A 415 24.74 -3.35 -9.26
C VAL A 415 24.88 -4.34 -8.08
N PHE A 416 25.69 -5.40 -8.25
CA PHE A 416 26.02 -6.39 -7.23
C PHE A 416 26.87 -5.85 -6.05
N THR A 417 27.65 -4.78 -6.24
CA THR A 417 28.53 -4.20 -5.20
C THR A 417 27.81 -3.32 -4.18
N LEU A 418 26.52 -2.99 -4.39
CA LEU A 418 25.70 -2.31 -3.38
C LEU A 418 25.28 -3.22 -2.20
N ARG A 419 25.71 -4.50 -2.19
CA ARG A 419 25.46 -5.45 -1.10
C ARG A 419 26.44 -5.39 0.09
N PHE A 420 27.46 -4.53 0.09
CA PHE A 420 28.40 -4.45 1.22
C PHE A 420 28.68 -2.99 1.60
N HIS A 421 27.85 -2.44 2.49
CA HIS A 421 28.24 -1.43 3.48
C HIS A 421 27.05 -1.21 4.44
N ASP A 422 26.78 -2.22 5.27
CA ASP A 422 26.00 -2.08 6.52
C ASP A 422 26.93 -1.98 7.76
N GLU A 423 28.24 -1.86 7.58
CA GLU A 423 29.20 -1.63 8.68
C GLU A 423 29.37 -0.15 9.05
N LEU A 424 28.29 0.54 9.39
CA LEU A 424 28.39 1.83 10.13
C LEU A 424 27.44 1.89 11.33
N ALA A 425 26.91 0.75 11.76
CA ALA A 425 26.15 0.60 13.00
C ALA A 425 26.85 -0.37 13.97
N SER A 426 28.11 -0.11 14.32
CA SER A 426 28.65 -0.46 15.65
C SER A 426 29.84 0.44 15.96
N GLY A 427 29.76 1.19 17.06
CA GLY A 427 30.83 2.07 17.50
C GLY A 427 31.87 1.34 18.34
N GLY A 428 33.14 1.74 18.16
CA GLY A 428 34.19 1.78 19.18
C GLY A 428 34.83 0.46 19.62
N SER A 429 36.10 0.25 19.26
CA SER A 429 37.24 0.51 20.17
C SER A 429 38.57 0.00 19.57
N GLY A 430 39.60 0.86 19.59
CA GLY A 430 40.97 0.46 19.93
C GLY A 430 41.90 -0.20 18.90
N SER A 431 42.88 0.61 18.46
CA SER A 431 44.33 0.29 18.38
C SER A 431 44.94 -0.36 17.12
N GLY A 432 45.70 0.45 16.38
CA GLY A 432 47.17 0.32 16.28
C GLY A 432 47.80 -0.74 15.36
N GLY A 433 48.67 -0.27 14.45
CA GLY A 433 49.80 -1.05 13.93
C GLY A 433 49.77 -1.32 12.43
N GLY A 434 50.71 -0.73 11.69
CA GLY A 434 50.80 -0.83 10.24
C GLY A 434 51.61 -1.99 9.67
N SER A 435 51.80 -1.88 8.36
CA SER A 435 52.83 -2.45 7.48
C SER A 435 52.37 -3.42 6.39
N SER A 436 53.02 -3.19 5.25
CA SER A 436 52.93 -3.69 3.89
C SER A 436 53.24 -5.18 3.70
N GLY A 437 52.71 -5.78 2.62
CA GLY A 437 53.31 -6.95 2.00
C GLY A 437 52.36 -7.80 1.17
N SER A 438 52.50 -7.74 -0.14
CA SER A 438 51.90 -8.65 -1.12
C SER A 438 52.55 -10.04 -1.12
N SER A 439 51.75 -11.10 -1.21
CA SER A 439 51.88 -12.27 -2.13
C SER A 439 51.24 -13.53 -1.53
N GLY A 440 50.66 -14.37 -2.40
CA GLY A 440 49.60 -15.31 -2.06
C GLY A 440 50.04 -16.69 -1.54
N ILE A 441 49.03 -17.54 -1.27
CA ILE A 441 48.91 -18.97 -1.64
C ILE A 441 47.79 -19.66 -0.80
N SER A 442 46.95 -20.41 -1.52
CA SER A 442 46.14 -21.61 -1.20
C SER A 442 45.26 -21.76 0.06
N ILE A 443 43.96 -21.92 -0.24
CA ILE A 443 43.00 -22.95 0.23
C ILE A 443 43.41 -23.80 1.45
N LYS A 444 42.69 -23.67 2.57
CA LYS A 444 42.20 -24.78 3.42
C LYS A 444 40.92 -24.39 4.16
N ARG A 445 39.85 -25.20 4.01
CA ARG A 445 38.71 -25.23 4.94
C ARG A 445 39.20 -25.70 6.32
N PRO A 446 38.55 -25.26 7.41
CA PRO A 446 38.38 -26.14 8.55
C PRO A 446 36.92 -26.29 8.97
N THR A 447 36.64 -27.52 9.33
CA THR A 447 35.41 -28.10 9.85
C THR A 447 35.45 -28.11 11.39
N PHE A 448 34.27 -27.94 12.00
CA PHE A 448 33.83 -28.37 13.35
C PHE A 448 34.58 -27.90 14.62
N ARG A 449 33.83 -27.37 15.61
CA ARG A 449 33.38 -28.15 16.80
C ARG A 449 32.46 -27.35 17.73
N LEU A 450 31.35 -28.00 18.09
CA LEU A 450 30.53 -27.71 19.27
C LEU A 450 31.38 -27.80 20.54
N LEU A 451 31.16 -26.88 21.49
CA LEU A 451 31.41 -27.11 22.91
C LEU A 451 30.27 -26.51 23.74
N LYS A 452 29.96 -27.22 24.82
CA LYS A 452 28.73 -27.26 25.62
C LYS A 452 29.10 -26.94 27.07
N GLY A 453 28.19 -26.28 27.80
CA GLY A 453 28.21 -26.11 29.26
C GLY A 453 28.76 -24.75 29.72
N SER A 454 28.28 -24.11 30.79
CA SER A 454 27.31 -24.50 31.81
C SER A 454 26.96 -23.29 32.71
N SER A 455 25.69 -23.27 33.13
CA SER A 455 25.01 -22.63 34.28
C SER A 455 25.75 -21.86 35.38
N SER A 456 25.12 -20.77 35.85
CA SER A 456 24.77 -20.48 37.28
C SER A 456 23.85 -19.23 37.40
N SER A 457 22.54 -19.40 37.71
CA SER A 457 21.81 -18.98 38.96
C SER A 457 22.03 -17.54 39.47
N ALA A 458 21.09 -16.74 39.98
CA ALA A 458 19.64 -16.68 40.21
C ALA A 458 19.36 -15.20 40.66
N SER A 459 18.21 -14.56 40.39
CA SER A 459 17.12 -14.41 41.38
C SER A 459 15.90 -13.68 40.78
N LYS A 460 14.72 -14.03 41.31
CA LYS A 460 13.35 -13.78 40.83
C LYS A 460 12.74 -12.49 41.38
N THR A 461 11.80 -11.87 40.63
CA THR A 461 10.46 -11.47 41.11
C THR A 461 9.46 -11.48 39.94
N SER A 462 8.25 -11.95 40.22
CA SER A 462 7.23 -12.47 39.29
C SER A 462 6.02 -11.56 39.09
N SER A 463 5.49 -11.49 37.86
CA SER A 463 4.05 -11.46 37.59
C SER A 463 3.75 -11.97 36.17
N THR A 464 2.88 -12.98 36.07
CA THR A 464 2.66 -13.88 34.92
C THR A 464 1.25 -13.75 34.36
N LEU A 465 1.11 -13.62 33.04
CA LEU A 465 0.05 -14.21 32.19
C LEU A 465 0.61 -14.50 30.78
N PRO A 466 0.08 -15.49 30.04
CA PRO A 466 0.89 -16.36 29.19
C PRO A 466 0.96 -15.96 27.71
N LEU A 467 2.16 -16.09 27.15
CA LEU A 467 2.50 -16.10 25.73
C LEU A 467 2.53 -17.56 25.22
N PRO A 468 2.06 -17.87 24.00
CA PRO A 468 2.39 -19.15 23.38
C PRO A 468 3.75 -19.06 22.66
N ALA A 469 4.50 -20.14 22.82
CA ALA A 469 5.88 -20.34 22.46
C ALA A 469 6.15 -20.33 20.94
N ALA A 470 7.19 -19.60 20.53
CA ALA A 470 7.85 -19.81 19.26
C ALA A 470 8.66 -21.11 19.33
N ALA A 471 8.09 -22.19 18.81
CA ALA A 471 8.82 -23.42 18.53
C ALA A 471 9.58 -23.24 17.21
N SER A 472 10.89 -23.10 17.34
CA SER A 472 11.87 -23.28 16.28
C SER A 472 11.85 -24.74 15.82
N ALA A 473 11.18 -25.00 14.69
CA ALA A 473 11.28 -26.26 13.96
C ALA A 473 11.92 -25.98 12.60
N SER A 474 13.21 -26.28 12.52
CA SER A 474 13.92 -26.55 11.28
C SER A 474 13.30 -27.79 10.60
N SER A 475 12.64 -27.59 9.47
CA SER A 475 12.30 -28.67 8.56
C SER A 475 12.55 -28.22 7.12
N SER A 476 13.66 -28.72 6.60
CA SER A 476 13.93 -28.92 5.18
C SER A 476 12.73 -29.55 4.48
N ALA A 477 12.16 -28.83 3.52
CA ALA A 477 11.24 -29.38 2.54
C ALA A 477 11.75 -29.05 1.14
N SER A 478 12.01 -30.15 0.43
CA SER A 478 12.43 -30.31 -0.95
C SER A 478 11.51 -29.61 -1.94
N ALA A 479 12.07 -28.66 -2.69
CA ALA A 479 11.44 -28.10 -3.88
C ALA A 479 11.63 -29.05 -5.07
N SER A 480 10.63 -29.88 -5.34
CA SER A 480 10.42 -30.51 -6.64
C SER A 480 9.47 -29.64 -7.47
N GLY A 481 9.96 -29.13 -8.61
CA GLY A 481 9.13 -28.42 -9.60
C GLY A 481 9.53 -26.98 -9.87
N ALA A 482 10.78 -26.77 -10.32
CA ALA A 482 11.22 -25.49 -10.88
C ALA A 482 10.66 -25.31 -12.31
N PRO A 483 10.04 -24.18 -12.67
CA PRO A 483 10.10 -23.69 -14.04
C PRO A 483 11.49 -23.06 -14.27
N ALA A 484 12.09 -23.39 -15.42
CA ALA A 484 13.47 -23.04 -15.77
C ALA A 484 13.80 -21.55 -15.57
N PRO A 485 14.99 -21.21 -15.02
CA PRO A 485 15.46 -19.83 -15.03
C PRO A 485 15.92 -19.47 -16.45
N VAL A 486 15.31 -18.44 -17.03
CA VAL A 486 15.79 -17.78 -18.24
C VAL A 486 17.14 -17.13 -17.92
N ARG A 487 18.21 -17.86 -18.23
CA ARG A 487 19.57 -17.33 -18.37
C ARG A 487 19.63 -16.55 -19.68
N GLU A 488 19.42 -15.24 -19.62
CA GLU A 488 19.80 -14.38 -20.74
C GLU A 488 20.19 -12.98 -20.24
N LEU A 489 21.35 -12.88 -19.60
CA LEU A 489 22.15 -11.62 -19.53
C LEU A 489 23.60 -11.84 -19.04
N ALA A 490 24.17 -13.01 -19.36
CA ALA A 490 25.60 -13.28 -19.21
C ALA A 490 26.02 -14.29 -20.29
N GLY A 491 26.06 -13.83 -21.54
CA GLY A 491 26.27 -14.68 -22.70
C GLY A 491 27.19 -14.05 -23.73
N LEU A 492 28.34 -13.48 -23.31
CA LEU A 492 29.46 -13.25 -24.22
C LEU A 492 30.78 -13.50 -23.50
N ARG A 493 31.19 -14.79 -23.44
CA ARG A 493 32.57 -15.19 -23.70
C ARG A 493 32.75 -16.72 -23.82
N LEU A 494 33.52 -17.06 -24.86
CA LEU A 494 34.35 -18.26 -25.06
C LEU A 494 33.64 -19.54 -25.52
N ALA A 495 33.41 -19.62 -26.84
CA ALA A 495 33.70 -20.83 -27.58
C ALA A 495 34.98 -20.56 -28.38
N ASP A 496 36.02 -21.35 -28.10
CA ASP A 496 37.27 -21.41 -28.85
C ASP A 496 37.37 -22.79 -29.51
N THR A 497 38.12 -22.85 -30.60
CA THR A 497 38.25 -23.92 -31.62
C THR A 497 37.17 -23.89 -32.72
N GLY A 498 37.48 -23.68 -34.00
CA GLY A 498 38.77 -23.42 -34.63
C GLY A 498 38.60 -22.86 -36.06
N ASP A 499 39.55 -22.00 -36.38
CA ASP A 499 40.13 -21.64 -37.68
C ASP A 499 39.33 -20.96 -38.82
N CYS A 500 40.02 -20.00 -39.43
CA CYS A 500 39.82 -19.32 -40.72
C CYS A 500 39.19 -17.91 -40.71
N GLY A 501 40.05 -16.88 -40.64
CA GLY A 501 40.02 -15.73 -41.57
C GLY A 501 39.11 -14.51 -41.27
N GLY A 502 39.72 -13.41 -40.80
CA GLY A 502 39.42 -12.02 -41.19
C GLY A 502 38.01 -11.45 -40.99
N GLY A 503 37.78 -10.67 -39.92
CA GLY A 503 36.57 -9.82 -39.80
C GLY A 503 36.18 -9.40 -38.38
N GLY A 504 37.11 -8.90 -37.55
CA GLY A 504 36.90 -8.70 -36.10
C GLY A 504 36.56 -7.28 -35.61
N SER A 505 36.66 -6.23 -36.44
CA SER A 505 36.51 -4.84 -35.98
C SER A 505 35.05 -4.38 -35.83
N GLY A 506 34.16 -4.83 -36.71
CA GLY A 506 32.76 -4.37 -36.76
C GLY A 506 31.91 -4.80 -35.55
N LYS A 507 32.06 -6.05 -35.09
CA LYS A 507 31.28 -6.56 -33.93
C LYS A 507 31.66 -5.88 -32.61
N ARG A 508 32.95 -5.57 -32.41
CA ARG A 508 33.44 -4.82 -31.23
C ARG A 508 33.00 -3.36 -31.26
N GLN A 509 33.04 -2.70 -32.43
CA GLN A 509 32.54 -1.33 -32.58
C GLN A 509 31.03 -1.23 -32.36
N GLN A 510 30.25 -2.18 -32.90
CA GLN A 510 28.79 -2.20 -32.74
C GLN A 510 28.39 -2.43 -31.26
N GLN A 511 29.07 -3.35 -30.57
CA GLN A 511 28.84 -3.60 -29.15
C GLN A 511 29.23 -2.39 -28.28
N GLN A 512 30.35 -1.72 -28.60
CA GLN A 512 30.80 -0.52 -27.89
C GLN A 512 29.89 0.69 -28.14
N GLN A 513 29.31 0.81 -29.34
CA GLN A 513 28.35 1.85 -29.68
C GLN A 513 27.00 1.63 -28.98
N GLN A 514 26.52 0.37 -28.93
CA GLN A 514 25.29 0.02 -28.22
C GLN A 514 25.41 0.28 -26.71
N GLN A 515 26.55 -0.06 -26.11
CA GLN A 515 26.83 0.22 -24.70
C GLN A 515 26.88 1.73 -24.40
N ARG A 516 27.44 2.53 -25.32
CA ARG A 516 27.44 4.01 -25.23
C ARG A 516 26.03 4.60 -25.35
N CYS A 517 25.19 4.08 -26.24
CA CYS A 517 23.81 4.52 -26.39
C CYS A 517 22.99 4.22 -25.13
N TRP A 518 23.16 3.03 -24.56
CA TRP A 518 22.46 2.64 -23.33
C TRP A 518 22.88 3.49 -22.13
N LEU A 519 24.19 3.70 -21.94
CA LEU A 519 24.73 4.57 -20.89
C LEU A 519 24.19 6.01 -20.99
N ARG A 520 24.02 6.53 -22.21
CA ARG A 520 23.43 7.85 -22.44
C ARG A 520 21.97 7.89 -22.02
N GLN A 521 21.19 6.88 -22.42
CA GLN A 521 19.76 6.80 -22.09
C GLN A 521 19.53 6.68 -20.57
N SER A 522 20.29 5.82 -19.88
CA SER A 522 20.15 5.66 -18.43
C SER A 522 20.52 6.95 -17.67
N ALA A 523 21.64 7.58 -18.03
CA ALA A 523 22.05 8.84 -17.43
C ALA A 523 21.06 9.98 -17.74
N GLN A 524 20.51 10.04 -18.96
CA GLN A 524 19.51 11.04 -19.36
C GLN A 524 18.23 10.88 -18.53
N THR A 525 17.72 9.66 -18.37
CA THR A 525 16.51 9.39 -17.59
C THR A 525 16.69 9.75 -16.11
N ALA A 526 17.82 9.40 -15.50
CA ALA A 526 18.15 9.81 -14.13
C ALA A 526 18.26 11.34 -14.00
N CYS A 527 18.93 12.02 -14.92
CA CYS A 527 19.02 13.49 -14.94
C CYS A 527 17.64 14.14 -15.07
N GLN A 528 16.78 13.62 -15.94
CA GLN A 528 15.41 14.13 -16.11
C GLN A 528 14.58 13.99 -14.83
N LEU A 529 14.71 12.88 -14.11
CA LEU A 529 14.05 12.67 -12.82
C LEU A 529 14.49 13.74 -11.81
N TYR A 530 15.79 13.93 -11.61
CA TYR A 530 16.31 14.93 -10.67
C TYR A 530 15.96 16.37 -11.07
N LEU A 531 15.93 16.66 -12.37
CA LEU A 531 15.48 17.94 -12.88
C LEU A 531 14.01 18.21 -12.51
N GLN A 532 13.14 17.22 -12.69
CA GLN A 532 11.73 17.33 -12.29
C GLN A 532 11.58 17.45 -10.77
N ALA A 533 12.37 16.69 -10.00
CA ALA A 533 12.40 16.77 -8.55
C ALA A 533 12.78 18.18 -8.07
N SER A 534 13.86 18.76 -8.62
CA SER A 534 14.32 20.10 -8.24
C SER A 534 13.32 21.22 -8.54
N ARG A 535 12.45 21.01 -9.53
CA ARG A 535 11.41 21.96 -9.94
C ARG A 535 10.13 21.80 -9.13
N ALA A 536 9.74 20.57 -8.78
CA ALA A 536 8.51 20.30 -8.05
C ALA A 536 8.69 20.46 -6.52
N LEU A 537 9.86 20.09 -5.99
CA LEU A 537 10.17 20.12 -4.56
C LEU A 537 11.01 21.36 -4.22
N SER A 538 10.42 22.55 -4.38
CA SER A 538 11.14 23.84 -4.32
C SER A 538 11.96 24.03 -3.03
N GLN A 539 11.42 23.60 -1.89
CA GLN A 539 12.07 23.74 -0.57
C GLN A 539 13.21 22.71 -0.35
N MET A 540 13.21 21.61 -1.11
CA MET A 540 14.23 20.55 -1.02
C MET A 540 15.31 20.68 -2.11
N ARG A 541 15.29 21.76 -2.90
CA ARG A 541 16.20 21.93 -4.03
C ARG A 541 17.68 21.81 -3.64
N ASN A 542 18.07 22.37 -2.50
CA ASN A 542 19.45 22.33 -2.04
C ASN A 542 19.89 20.91 -1.63
N ASP A 543 19.01 20.15 -0.97
CA ASP A 543 19.25 18.75 -0.62
C ASP A 543 19.38 17.88 -1.87
N ILE A 544 18.53 18.13 -2.88
CA ILE A 544 18.57 17.46 -4.17
C ILE A 544 19.88 17.71 -4.89
N LEU A 545 20.29 18.98 -4.97
CA LEU A 545 21.57 19.33 -5.58
C LEU A 545 22.71 18.68 -4.78
N GLY A 546 22.74 18.86 -3.45
CA GLY A 546 23.74 18.27 -2.56
C GLY A 546 23.92 16.76 -2.73
N GLY A 547 22.82 16.02 -2.91
CA GLY A 547 22.85 14.58 -3.19
C GLY A 547 23.58 14.22 -4.49
N LEU A 548 23.46 15.04 -5.54
CA LEU A 548 24.17 14.85 -6.81
C LEU A 548 25.67 15.20 -6.72
N TRP A 549 26.07 15.98 -5.71
CA TRP A 549 27.48 16.25 -5.40
C TRP A 549 28.13 15.14 -4.56
N ILE A 550 27.37 14.12 -4.15
CA ILE A 550 27.93 12.92 -3.52
C ILE A 550 28.68 12.15 -4.60
N SER A 551 30.01 12.34 -4.68
CA SER A 551 31.00 11.73 -5.59
C SER A 551 31.40 12.56 -6.83
N ASP A 552 32.30 12.01 -7.66
CA ASP A 552 32.76 12.56 -8.95
C ASP A 552 31.67 12.58 -10.04
N LEU A 553 30.39 12.43 -9.68
CA LEU A 553 29.26 12.39 -10.59
C LEU A 553 29.22 13.59 -11.55
N PRO A 554 29.37 14.86 -11.10
CA PRO A 554 29.36 16.01 -12.01
C PRO A 554 30.49 15.95 -13.05
N ARG A 555 31.68 15.50 -12.64
CA ARG A 555 32.84 15.36 -13.53
C ARG A 555 32.65 14.24 -14.56
N ARG A 556 31.95 13.16 -14.20
CA ARG A 556 31.65 12.04 -15.10
C ARG A 556 30.51 12.37 -16.06
N LEU A 557 29.47 13.05 -15.58
CA LEU A 557 28.40 13.60 -16.42
C LEU A 557 28.95 14.57 -17.46
N TRP A 558 29.84 15.47 -17.05
CA TRP A 558 30.48 16.43 -17.96
C TRP A 558 31.29 15.72 -19.06
N ARG A 559 32.10 14.71 -18.70
CA ARG A 559 32.83 13.88 -19.68
C ARG A 559 31.91 13.14 -20.63
N LEU A 560 30.78 12.62 -20.15
CA LEU A 560 29.76 11.98 -20.98
C LEU A 560 29.19 12.96 -22.02
N VAL A 561 28.81 14.16 -21.59
CA VAL A 561 28.30 15.23 -22.46
C VAL A 561 29.35 15.63 -23.50
N GLN A 562 30.60 15.87 -23.09
CA GLN A 562 31.70 16.20 -24.01
C GLN A 562 31.97 15.09 -25.04
N SER A 563 31.89 13.82 -24.63
CA SER A 563 32.08 12.67 -25.52
C SER A 563 30.91 12.43 -26.49
N SER A 564 29.79 13.13 -26.32
CA SER A 564 28.56 12.91 -27.08
C SER A 564 28.40 13.78 -28.33
N GLY A 565 29.26 14.78 -28.53
CA GLY A 565 29.45 15.50 -29.80
C GLY A 565 28.28 16.35 -30.32
N SER A 566 27.06 16.14 -29.83
CA SER A 566 25.86 16.91 -30.20
C SER A 566 25.29 17.60 -28.97
N ALA A 567 25.46 18.93 -28.90
CA ALA A 567 24.80 19.77 -27.90
C ALA A 567 23.26 19.79 -28.07
N ALA A 568 22.74 19.36 -29.22
CA ALA A 568 21.31 19.35 -29.53
C ALA A 568 20.54 18.30 -28.70
N ASP A 569 21.11 17.11 -28.47
CA ASP A 569 20.45 16.02 -27.74
C ASP A 569 20.37 16.29 -26.23
N TRP A 570 21.36 17.03 -25.69
CA TRP A 570 21.40 17.46 -24.29
C TRP A 570 20.80 18.85 -24.06
N SER A 571 20.39 19.55 -25.11
CA SER A 571 19.88 20.92 -25.03
C SER A 571 18.68 21.06 -24.09
N SER A 572 17.83 20.03 -23.97
CA SER A 572 16.71 20.02 -23.02
C SER A 572 17.15 19.97 -21.56
N VAL A 573 18.24 19.27 -21.26
CA VAL A 573 18.85 19.13 -19.92
C VAL A 573 19.73 20.35 -19.60
N ALA A 574 20.51 20.82 -20.58
CA ALA A 574 21.39 21.99 -20.47
C ALA A 574 20.60 23.31 -20.37
N ASN A 575 19.56 23.52 -21.19
CA ASN A 575 18.67 24.69 -21.08
C ASN A 575 17.86 24.66 -19.79
N ALA A 576 17.53 23.47 -19.29
CA ALA A 576 16.87 23.31 -18.02
C ALA A 576 17.77 23.66 -16.84
N ALA A 577 19.04 23.23 -16.88
CA ALA A 577 20.09 23.58 -15.92
C ALA A 577 20.42 25.10 -15.97
N ALA A 578 20.51 25.68 -17.17
CA ALA A 578 20.76 27.10 -17.40
C ALA A 578 19.58 27.98 -16.92
N LYS A 579 18.32 27.57 -17.14
CA LYS A 579 17.15 28.28 -16.59
C LYS A 579 17.07 28.21 -15.07
N THR A 580 17.46 27.09 -14.45
CA THR A 580 17.58 27.00 -12.98
C THR A 580 18.75 27.81 -12.42
N ALA A 581 19.83 27.98 -13.19
CA ALA A 581 20.97 28.84 -12.83
C ALA A 581 20.63 30.34 -12.96
N SER A 582 19.82 30.71 -13.95
CA SER A 582 19.35 32.09 -14.17
C SER A 582 18.40 32.61 -13.07
N GLN A 583 17.78 31.72 -12.29
CA GLN A 583 16.87 32.09 -11.19
C GLN A 583 17.56 32.17 -9.81
N ASN A 584 18.86 31.82 -9.70
CA ASN A 584 19.62 31.90 -8.46
C ASN A 584 20.65 33.04 -8.52
N ASN A 585 20.80 33.72 -7.39
CA ASN A 585 21.63 34.90 -7.18
C ASN A 585 23.10 34.77 -7.67
N HIS A 586 23.59 35.93 -8.08
CA HIS A 586 24.82 36.33 -8.79
C HIS A 586 26.20 35.81 -8.34
N TRP A 587 26.31 34.85 -7.40
CA TRP A 587 27.60 34.44 -6.83
C TRP A 587 28.09 33.06 -7.30
N GLU A 588 27.21 32.11 -7.61
CA GLU A 588 27.60 30.78 -8.13
C GLU A 588 27.98 30.83 -9.62
N THR A 589 27.43 31.80 -10.36
CA THR A 589 27.71 32.05 -11.78
C THR A 589 29.17 32.40 -12.05
N ARG A 590 29.87 33.03 -11.08
CA ARG A 590 31.29 33.39 -11.22
C ARG A 590 32.23 32.19 -11.08
N ARG A 591 31.81 31.08 -10.43
CA ARG A 591 32.61 29.85 -10.36
C ARG A 591 32.46 28.99 -11.60
N LEU A 592 31.26 28.93 -12.19
CA LEU A 592 31.05 28.26 -13.48
C LEU A 592 31.73 29.01 -14.63
N ALA A 593 31.71 30.35 -14.63
CA ALA A 593 32.38 31.16 -15.66
C ALA A 593 33.92 31.19 -15.56
N ARG A 594 34.51 30.85 -14.41
CA ARG A 594 35.98 30.73 -14.26
C ARG A 594 36.53 29.36 -14.68
N CYS A 595 35.67 28.36 -14.87
CA CYS A 595 36.06 27.05 -15.39
C CYS A 595 35.84 26.95 -16.92
N THR A 596 35.40 28.03 -17.57
CA THR A 596 35.18 28.13 -19.02
C THR A 596 36.27 28.92 -19.75
N CYS A 597 37.43 29.12 -19.12
CA CYS A 597 38.67 29.50 -19.82
C CYS A 597 39.66 28.36 -19.76
#